data_AF-A0A3M0Z9Z0-F1
#
_entry.id   AF-A0A3M0Z9Z0-F1
#
_cell.length_a   1.000
_cell.length_b   1.000
_cell.length_c   1.000
_cell.angle_alpha   90.00
_cell.angle_beta   90.00
_cell.angle_gamma   90.00
#
_symmetry.space_group_name_H-M   'P 1'
#
loop_
_entity.id
_entity.type
_entity.pdbx_description
1 polymer ?
#
loop_
_entity_poly.entity_id
_entity_poly.type
_entity_poly.pdbx_seq_one_letter_code
_entity_poly.pdbx_strand_id
1 'polypeptide(L)'
;MPCHRRRRRGGSRAVSEEVGYEALRQALARRPQALEPAECHGHLCGWLAASPRRDPGAWMGAAAPGEDEAGEGLLRRLYAETEAALEDPSLRFYPLLPPEAAPLPQRAAALGQWCHGFLEGLAHGGLRQDQTLPEPVREALRDYSEISRLGHQGSGEQDEAAFTEILEYVRMAALLIYEELRPLREGRAPEGATVH
;
A
#
# COMPACT_ATOMS: atom_id res chain seq x y z
N MET A 1 11.15 37.27 47.44
CA MET A 1 11.40 37.26 45.98
C MET A 1 12.69 36.49 45.73
N PRO A 2 12.80 35.58 44.73
CA PRO A 2 11.79 34.92 43.89
C PRO A 2 11.70 33.39 44.23
N CYS A 3 10.58 32.68 44.13
CA CYS A 3 9.73 32.37 42.97
C CYS A 3 10.44 31.55 41.87
N HIS A 4 10.44 30.22 42.00
CA HIS A 4 10.60 29.31 40.88
C HIS A 4 9.32 28.50 40.68
N ARG A 5 8.41 29.15 39.94
CA ARG A 5 7.26 28.54 39.28
C ARG A 5 7.74 27.59 38.18
N ARG A 6 6.92 26.55 37.96
CA ARG A 6 6.63 25.89 36.67
C ARG A 6 7.69 24.89 36.17
N ARG A 7 7.33 23.75 35.58
CA ARG A 7 6.11 23.38 34.84
C ARG A 7 5.88 21.87 34.96
N ARG A 8 4.62 21.47 35.12
CA ARG A 8 4.11 20.19 34.61
C ARG A 8 4.45 20.10 33.12
N ARG A 9 5.10 19.03 32.68
CA ARG A 9 4.98 18.55 31.30
C ARG A 9 4.24 17.23 31.36
N GLY A 10 2.93 17.33 31.16
CA GLY A 10 2.18 16.19 30.65
C GLY A 10 2.79 15.83 29.30
N GLY A 11 3.34 14.63 29.21
CA GLY A 11 3.64 14.00 27.93
C GLY A 11 2.32 13.62 27.30
N SER A 12 1.75 14.54 26.51
CA SER A 12 0.74 14.19 25.52
C SER A 12 1.42 13.23 24.57
N ARG A 13 1.12 11.93 24.71
CA ARG A 13 1.44 10.92 23.71
C ARG A 13 0.74 11.38 22.44
N ALA A 14 1.51 11.89 21.48
CA ALA A 14 0.98 12.21 20.17
C ALA A 14 0.29 10.95 19.67
N VAL A 15 -1.03 11.02 19.49
CA VAL A 15 -1.73 10.06 18.67
C VAL A 15 -1.12 10.28 17.29
N SER A 16 -0.28 9.36 16.83
CA SER A 16 0.22 9.40 15.47
C SER A 16 -1.00 9.21 14.58
N GLU A 17 -1.52 10.29 14.02
CA GLU A 17 -2.55 10.24 12.99
C GLU A 17 -1.94 9.53 11.79
N GLU A 18 -2.50 8.37 11.43
CA GLU A 18 -2.18 7.61 10.23
C GLU A 18 -2.31 8.50 8.99
N VAL A 19 -1.55 8.21 7.93
CA VAL A 19 -1.63 8.97 6.68
C VAL A 19 -3.02 8.84 6.06
N GLY A 20 -3.80 9.92 6.12
CA GLY A 20 -5.13 9.99 5.54
C GLY A 20 -5.13 10.14 4.01
N TYR A 21 -6.13 9.55 3.35
CA TYR A 21 -6.29 9.55 1.89
C TYR A 21 -6.24 10.97 1.28
N GLU A 22 -6.95 11.92 1.89
CA GLU A 22 -7.03 13.30 1.40
C GLU A 22 -5.71 14.05 1.56
N ALA A 23 -4.99 13.82 2.67
CA ALA A 23 -3.68 14.42 2.88
C ALA A 23 -2.68 13.90 1.84
N LEU A 24 -2.72 12.60 1.56
CA LEU A 24 -1.89 11.99 0.51
C LEU A 24 -2.23 12.56 -0.88
N ARG A 25 -3.52 12.68 -1.19
CA ARG A 25 -3.99 13.32 -2.44
C ARG A 25 -3.43 14.71 -2.64
N GLN A 26 -3.49 15.54 -1.61
CA GLN A 26 -2.95 16.91 -1.68
C GLN A 26 -1.43 16.93 -1.85
N ALA A 27 -0.71 15.99 -1.24
CA ALA A 27 0.74 15.88 -1.41
C ALA A 27 1.14 15.42 -2.81
N LEU A 28 0.45 14.41 -3.35
CA LEU A 28 0.71 13.89 -4.70
C LEU A 28 0.32 14.90 -5.79
N ALA A 29 -0.78 15.65 -5.62
CA ALA A 29 -1.23 16.65 -6.59
C ALA A 29 -0.24 17.80 -6.83
N ARG A 30 0.74 18.02 -5.92
CA ARG A 30 1.80 19.03 -6.10
C ARG A 30 2.99 18.52 -6.90
N ARG A 31 3.00 17.24 -7.26
CA ARG A 31 4.12 16.56 -7.92
C ARG A 31 3.73 16.18 -9.35
N PRO A 32 4.60 16.42 -10.33
CA PRO A 32 4.31 16.05 -11.72
C PRO A 32 4.22 14.53 -11.85
N GLN A 33 3.20 14.03 -12.56
CA GLN A 33 3.06 12.61 -12.89
C GLN A 33 2.98 11.67 -11.66
N ALA A 34 2.66 12.19 -10.48
CA ALA A 34 2.41 11.36 -9.32
C ALA A 34 1.17 10.49 -9.56
N LEU A 35 1.21 9.28 -9.03
CA LEU A 35 0.09 8.34 -9.07
C LEU A 35 -1.08 8.86 -8.24
N GLU A 36 -2.29 8.34 -8.47
CA GLU A 36 -3.43 8.60 -7.59
C GLU A 36 -3.19 7.98 -6.20
N PRO A 37 -3.80 8.46 -5.10
CA PRO A 37 -3.45 8.04 -3.74
C PRO A 37 -3.57 6.53 -3.51
N ALA A 38 -4.62 5.90 -4.05
CA ALA A 38 -4.82 4.46 -3.94
C ALA A 38 -3.77 3.69 -4.73
N GLU A 39 -3.48 4.13 -5.96
CA GLU A 39 -2.45 3.55 -6.81
C GLU A 39 -1.04 3.70 -6.19
N CYS A 40 -0.73 4.86 -5.63
CA CYS A 40 0.52 5.15 -4.93
C CYS A 40 0.73 4.20 -3.74
N HIS A 41 -0.31 4.01 -2.91
CA HIS A 41 -0.25 3.08 -1.79
C HIS A 41 -0.16 1.61 -2.25
N GLY A 42 -0.88 1.24 -3.31
CA GLY A 42 -0.74 -0.08 -3.94
C GLY A 42 0.69 -0.32 -4.40
N HIS A 43 1.26 0.65 -5.12
CA HIS A 43 2.64 0.63 -5.62
C HIS A 43 3.66 0.47 -4.50
N LEU A 44 3.49 1.19 -3.40
CA LEU A 44 4.30 1.00 -2.20
C LEU A 44 4.21 -0.43 -1.64
N CYS A 45 3.01 -0.99 -1.53
CA CYS A 45 2.81 -2.34 -1.00
C CYS A 45 3.49 -3.39 -1.90
N GLY A 46 3.30 -3.30 -3.22
CA GLY A 46 3.97 -4.18 -4.18
C GLY A 46 5.48 -4.03 -4.15
N TRP A 47 5.98 -2.79 -4.08
CA TRP A 47 7.41 -2.51 -3.94
C TRP A 47 7.97 -3.16 -2.68
N LEU A 48 7.34 -2.98 -1.52
CA LEU A 48 7.77 -3.56 -0.25
C LEU A 48 7.71 -5.10 -0.23
N ALA A 49 6.81 -5.70 -1.02
CA ALA A 49 6.70 -7.15 -1.17
C ALA A 49 7.79 -7.76 -2.06
N ALA A 50 8.33 -7.03 -3.04
CA ALA A 50 9.37 -7.53 -3.94
C ALA A 50 10.79 -7.02 -3.63
N SER A 51 10.91 -5.87 -2.97
CA SER A 51 12.19 -5.17 -2.91
C SER A 51 13.15 -5.72 -1.86
N PRO A 52 14.37 -6.15 -2.26
CA PRO A 52 15.41 -6.56 -1.31
C PRO A 52 16.06 -5.36 -0.60
N ARG A 53 15.93 -4.15 -1.17
CA ARG A 53 16.48 -2.92 -0.61
C ARG A 53 15.34 -1.97 -0.28
N ARG A 54 15.05 -1.82 1.00
CA ARG A 54 14.01 -0.95 1.53
C ARG A 54 14.46 0.51 1.51
N ASP A 55 14.45 1.09 0.31
CA ASP A 55 14.86 2.47 0.05
C ASP A 55 13.63 3.34 -0.24
N PRO A 56 13.18 4.18 0.71
CA PRO A 56 12.08 5.11 0.50
C PRO A 56 12.35 6.13 -0.61
N GLY A 57 13.61 6.54 -0.81
CA GLY A 57 13.99 7.49 -1.85
C GLY A 57 13.81 6.90 -3.25
N ALA A 58 14.26 5.65 -3.43
CA ALA A 58 14.07 4.93 -4.69
C ALA A 58 12.58 4.71 -5.01
N TRP A 59 11.79 4.30 -4.00
CA TRP A 59 10.34 4.16 -4.18
C TRP A 59 9.66 5.49 -4.53
N MET A 60 9.95 6.58 -3.79
CA MET A 60 9.38 7.90 -4.08
C MET A 60 9.74 8.39 -5.49
N GLY A 61 10.97 8.10 -5.96
CA GLY A 61 11.38 8.42 -7.33
C GLY A 61 10.54 7.74 -8.40
N ALA A 62 9.98 6.56 -8.11
CA ALA A 62 9.10 5.83 -9.03
C ALA A 62 7.62 6.23 -8.87
N ALA A 63 7.11 6.33 -7.64
CA ALA A 63 5.68 6.50 -7.37
C ALA A 63 5.22 7.97 -7.29
N ALA A 64 6.14 8.89 -7.00
CA ALA A 64 5.83 10.31 -6.78
C ALA A 64 7.00 11.22 -7.23
N PRO A 65 7.40 11.16 -8.51
CA PRO A 65 8.55 11.90 -9.00
C PRO A 65 8.36 13.42 -8.86
N GLY A 66 9.49 14.14 -8.77
CA GLY A 66 9.51 15.59 -8.56
C GLY A 66 9.75 15.98 -7.11
N GLU A 67 10.17 17.24 -6.93
CA GLU A 67 10.53 17.80 -5.63
C GLU A 67 9.32 18.52 -5.01
N ASP A 68 8.97 18.12 -3.79
CA ASP A 68 8.06 18.86 -2.90
C ASP A 68 8.44 18.52 -1.47
N GLU A 69 9.27 19.37 -0.85
CA GLU A 69 9.74 19.20 0.53
C GLU A 69 8.58 19.12 1.53
N ALA A 70 7.47 19.81 1.26
CA ALA A 70 6.30 19.81 2.13
C ALA A 70 5.54 18.48 2.09
N GLY A 71 5.53 17.79 0.93
CA GLY A 71 4.91 16.48 0.75
C GLY A 71 5.81 15.30 1.10
N GLU A 72 7.14 15.47 1.06
CA GLU A 72 8.10 14.38 1.27
C GLU A 72 7.97 13.75 2.67
N GLY A 73 7.77 14.57 3.71
CA GLY A 73 7.58 14.08 5.07
C GLY A 73 6.35 13.16 5.21
N LEU A 74 5.29 13.42 4.44
CA LEU A 74 4.09 12.58 4.40
C LEU A 74 4.37 11.26 3.67
N LEU A 75 5.07 11.29 2.54
CA LEU A 75 5.42 10.09 1.78
C LEU A 75 6.37 9.16 2.57
N ARG A 76 7.33 9.73 3.31
CA ARG A 76 8.20 8.96 4.22
C ARG A 76 7.41 8.33 5.36
N ARG A 77 6.39 9.03 5.87
CA ARG A 77 5.49 8.47 6.88
C ARG A 77 4.64 7.35 6.30
N LEU A 78 4.06 7.54 5.12
CA LEU A 78 3.30 6.51 4.41
C LEU A 78 4.16 5.24 4.25
N TYR A 79 5.40 5.40 3.79
CA TYR A 79 6.36 4.29 3.68
C TYR A 79 6.50 3.52 4.99
N ALA A 80 6.84 4.21 6.08
CA ALA A 80 7.08 3.58 7.38
C ALA A 80 5.82 2.94 7.98
N GLU A 81 4.65 3.58 7.80
CA GLU A 81 3.37 3.06 8.31
C GLU A 81 2.91 1.83 7.53
N THR A 82 3.02 1.84 6.20
CA THR A 82 2.67 0.70 5.35
C THR A 82 3.59 -0.48 5.63
N GLU A 83 4.90 -0.24 5.73
CA GLU A 83 5.88 -1.27 6.11
C GLU A 83 5.53 -1.90 7.46
N ALA A 84 5.30 -1.08 8.48
CA ALA A 84 4.93 -1.55 9.81
C ALA A 84 3.56 -2.23 9.87
N ALA A 85 2.65 -1.94 8.93
CA ALA A 85 1.34 -2.58 8.86
C ALA A 85 1.40 -3.95 8.18
N LEU A 86 2.21 -4.08 7.11
CA LEU A 86 2.45 -5.36 6.41
C LEU A 86 3.20 -6.37 7.28
N GLU A 87 4.04 -5.90 8.20
CA GLU A 87 4.79 -6.75 9.16
C GLU A 87 4.03 -7.06 10.45
N ASP A 88 2.84 -6.48 10.65
CA ASP A 88 2.11 -6.62 11.90
C ASP A 88 1.49 -8.03 12.03
N PRO A 89 1.84 -8.81 13.07
CA PRO A 89 1.29 -10.14 13.28
C PRO A 89 -0.22 -10.14 13.59
N SER A 90 -0.80 -8.99 13.92
CA SER A 90 -2.24 -8.81 14.15
C SER A 90 -3.02 -8.58 12.85
N LEU A 91 -2.35 -8.61 11.68
CA LEU A 91 -2.94 -8.44 10.35
C LEU A 91 -3.73 -7.12 10.20
N ARG A 92 -3.20 -6.03 10.77
CA ARG A 92 -3.87 -4.72 10.79
C ARG A 92 -3.79 -3.95 9.45
N PHE A 93 -3.04 -4.46 8.48
CA PHE A 93 -2.93 -3.84 7.16
C PHE A 93 -4.30 -3.67 6.51
N TYR A 94 -4.51 -2.51 5.89
CA TYR A 94 -5.69 -2.20 5.09
C TYR A 94 -5.30 -1.35 3.87
N PRO A 95 -5.87 -1.59 2.67
CA PRO A 95 -5.67 -0.72 1.52
C PRO A 95 -6.13 0.72 1.80
N LEU A 96 -5.25 1.70 1.57
CA LEU A 96 -5.59 3.12 1.64
C LEU A 96 -6.51 3.51 0.47
N LEU A 97 -7.79 3.74 0.78
CA LEU A 97 -8.86 4.04 -0.16
C LEU A 97 -9.59 5.34 0.24
N PRO A 98 -10.44 5.90 -0.64
CA PRO A 98 -11.35 6.97 -0.25
C PRO A 98 -12.19 6.56 0.97
N PRO A 99 -12.59 7.53 1.82
CA PRO A 99 -13.35 7.21 3.03
C PRO A 99 -14.67 6.50 2.70
N GLU A 100 -15.19 5.70 3.64
CA GLU A 100 -16.44 4.95 3.45
C GLU A 100 -17.63 5.83 3.05
N ALA A 101 -17.64 7.10 3.44
CA ALA A 101 -18.68 8.06 3.04
C ALA A 101 -18.64 8.44 1.54
N ALA A 102 -17.56 8.10 0.82
CA ALA A 102 -17.48 8.31 -0.62
C ALA A 102 -18.39 7.33 -1.38
N PRO A 103 -18.94 7.71 -2.54
CA PRO A 103 -19.78 6.83 -3.35
C PRO A 103 -19.06 5.53 -3.73
N LEU A 104 -19.80 4.41 -3.73
CA LEU A 104 -19.27 3.10 -4.09
C LEU A 104 -18.48 3.08 -5.41
N PRO A 105 -18.95 3.67 -6.53
CA PRO A 105 -18.18 3.71 -7.77
C PRO A 105 -16.79 4.34 -7.61
N GLN A 106 -16.65 5.36 -6.75
CA GLN A 106 -15.39 6.02 -6.49
C GLN A 106 -14.44 5.11 -5.70
N ARG A 107 -14.94 4.45 -4.64
CA ARG A 107 -14.12 3.52 -3.83
C ARG A 107 -13.70 2.29 -4.63
N ALA A 108 -14.60 1.76 -5.47
CA ALA A 108 -14.32 0.61 -6.32
C ALA A 108 -13.32 0.95 -7.44
N ALA A 109 -13.41 2.12 -8.06
CA ALA A 109 -12.39 2.61 -8.98
C ALA A 109 -11.02 2.75 -8.29
N ALA A 110 -11.00 3.28 -7.07
CA ALA A 110 -9.78 3.40 -6.27
C ALA A 110 -9.19 2.02 -5.89
N LEU A 111 -10.03 1.00 -5.62
CA LEU A 111 -9.55 -0.36 -5.38
C LEU A 111 -8.91 -0.97 -6.63
N GLY A 112 -9.50 -0.74 -7.81
CA GLY A 112 -8.89 -1.15 -9.08
C GLY A 112 -7.53 -0.48 -9.33
N GLN A 113 -7.44 0.83 -9.05
CA GLN A 113 -6.18 1.58 -9.06
C GLN A 113 -5.16 1.04 -8.06
N TRP A 114 -5.60 0.67 -6.85
CA TRP A 114 -4.73 0.08 -5.84
C TRP A 114 -4.15 -1.26 -6.31
N CYS A 115 -4.97 -2.14 -6.89
CA CYS A 115 -4.51 -3.41 -7.47
C CYS A 115 -3.53 -3.18 -8.64
N HIS A 116 -3.80 -2.21 -9.52
CA HIS A 116 -2.88 -1.84 -10.59
C HIS A 116 -1.53 -1.37 -10.04
N GLY A 117 -1.56 -0.42 -9.10
CA GLY A 117 -0.37 0.08 -8.43
C GLY A 117 0.43 -1.04 -7.79
N PHE A 118 -0.23 -1.99 -7.12
CA PHE A 118 0.44 -3.15 -6.50
C PHE A 118 1.23 -4.00 -7.51
N LEU A 119 0.65 -4.28 -8.67
CA LEU A 119 1.32 -5.03 -9.74
C LEU A 119 2.54 -4.26 -10.28
N GLU A 120 2.38 -2.96 -10.54
CA GLU A 120 3.49 -2.10 -10.97
C GLU A 120 4.57 -2.01 -9.89
N GLY A 121 4.18 -1.92 -8.62
CA GLY A 121 5.08 -1.88 -7.47
C GLY A 121 5.94 -3.12 -7.36
N LEU A 122 5.37 -4.31 -7.58
CA LEU A 122 6.14 -5.57 -7.60
C LEU A 122 7.21 -5.56 -8.70
N ALA A 123 6.83 -5.14 -9.92
CA ALA A 123 7.76 -5.08 -11.05
C ALA A 123 8.90 -4.09 -10.78
N HIS A 124 8.59 -2.89 -10.29
CA HIS A 124 9.58 -1.88 -9.92
C HIS A 124 10.42 -2.29 -8.69
N GLY A 125 9.83 -3.06 -7.78
CA GLY A 125 10.50 -3.63 -6.60
C GLY A 125 11.49 -4.74 -6.95
N GLY A 126 11.51 -5.23 -8.19
CA GLY A 126 12.49 -6.21 -8.66
C GLY A 126 11.94 -7.61 -8.86
N LEU A 127 10.61 -7.80 -8.83
CA LEU A 127 10.01 -9.05 -9.27
C LEU A 127 10.21 -9.20 -10.79
N ARG A 128 10.90 -10.26 -11.20
CA ARG A 128 11.21 -10.52 -12.61
C ARG A 128 10.18 -11.48 -13.23
N GLN A 129 9.99 -11.37 -14.55
CA GLN A 129 9.07 -12.23 -15.30
C GLN A 129 9.47 -13.72 -15.30
N ASP A 130 10.76 -14.02 -15.15
CA ASP A 130 11.31 -15.39 -15.10
C ASP A 130 11.27 -16.00 -13.69
N GLN A 131 10.81 -15.26 -12.68
CA GLN A 131 10.74 -15.74 -11.31
C GLN A 131 9.65 -16.80 -11.14
N THR A 132 10.02 -17.98 -10.64
CA THR A 132 9.02 -18.97 -10.21
C THR A 132 8.36 -18.48 -8.92
N LEU A 133 7.04 -18.28 -8.98
CA LEU A 133 6.20 -17.85 -7.87
C LEU A 133 5.37 -19.02 -7.32
N PRO A 134 5.06 -19.06 -6.02
CA PRO A 134 4.06 -19.99 -5.49
C PRO A 134 2.70 -19.85 -6.21
N GLU A 135 1.94 -20.94 -6.33
CA GLU A 135 0.61 -20.91 -6.98
C GLU A 135 -0.33 -19.84 -6.37
N PRO A 136 -0.47 -19.75 -5.02
CA PRO A 136 -1.37 -18.77 -4.43
C PRO A 136 -1.00 -17.32 -4.77
N VAL A 137 0.30 -17.04 -4.95
CA VAL A 137 0.78 -15.73 -5.40
C VAL A 137 0.35 -15.50 -6.85
N ARG A 138 0.56 -16.47 -7.75
CA ARG A 138 0.19 -16.31 -9.16
C ARG A 138 -1.31 -16.10 -9.36
N GLU A 139 -2.13 -16.81 -8.62
CA GLU A 139 -3.59 -16.66 -8.63
C GLU A 139 -3.98 -15.26 -8.17
N ALA A 140 -3.47 -14.80 -7.02
CA ALA A 140 -3.74 -13.46 -6.52
C ALA A 140 -3.31 -12.35 -7.50
N LEU A 141 -2.15 -12.50 -8.16
CA LEU A 141 -1.70 -11.52 -9.16
C LEU A 141 -2.60 -11.48 -10.41
N ARG A 142 -3.13 -12.63 -10.83
CA ARG A 142 -4.12 -12.70 -11.92
C ARG A 142 -5.40 -11.99 -11.50
N ASP A 143 -5.90 -12.25 -10.31
CA ASP A 143 -7.13 -11.65 -9.81
C ASP A 143 -6.97 -10.13 -9.64
N TYR A 144 -5.82 -9.65 -9.16
CA TYR A 144 -5.52 -8.21 -9.12
C TYR A 144 -5.52 -7.59 -10.51
N SER A 145 -4.98 -8.29 -11.52
CA SER A 145 -5.03 -7.83 -12.90
C SER A 145 -6.47 -7.77 -13.41
N GLU A 146 -7.35 -8.70 -13.03
CA GLU A 146 -8.76 -8.67 -13.40
C GLU A 146 -9.49 -7.52 -12.70
N ILE A 147 -9.34 -7.40 -11.37
CA ILE A 147 -9.93 -6.32 -10.56
C ILE A 147 -9.50 -4.94 -11.08
N SER A 148 -8.23 -4.76 -11.46
CA SER A 148 -7.72 -3.48 -11.99
C SER A 148 -8.39 -3.04 -13.29
N ARG A 149 -8.95 -3.98 -14.08
CA ARG A 149 -9.60 -3.70 -15.36
C ARG A 149 -11.13 -3.55 -15.23
N LEU A 150 -11.70 -4.09 -14.16
CA LEU A 150 -13.13 -4.07 -13.91
C LEU A 150 -13.53 -2.70 -13.35
N GLY A 151 -14.01 -1.81 -14.22
CA GLY A 151 -14.66 -0.57 -13.80
C GLY A 151 -16.01 -0.88 -13.14
N HIS A 152 -16.18 -0.56 -11.87
CA HIS A 152 -17.45 -0.78 -11.15
C HIS A 152 -18.49 0.29 -11.54
N GLN A 153 -19.69 -0.15 -11.91
CA GLN A 153 -20.82 0.72 -12.29
C GLN A 153 -22.05 0.52 -11.38
N GLY A 154 -21.96 -0.35 -10.37
CA GLY A 154 -23.01 -0.63 -9.39
C GLY A 154 -23.09 0.42 -8.28
N SER A 155 -24.21 0.43 -7.55
CA SER A 155 -24.44 1.37 -6.43
C SER A 155 -25.49 0.90 -5.40
N GLY A 156 -25.97 -0.34 -5.50
CA GLY A 156 -26.95 -0.91 -4.56
C GLY A 156 -26.32 -1.58 -3.34
N GLU A 157 -27.13 -1.96 -2.34
CA GLU A 157 -26.66 -2.67 -1.13
C GLU A 157 -25.95 -3.99 -1.44
N GLN A 158 -26.40 -4.70 -2.49
CA GLN A 158 -25.74 -5.92 -2.95
C GLN A 158 -24.33 -5.64 -3.51
N ASP A 159 -24.14 -4.48 -4.14
CA ASP A 159 -22.84 -4.04 -4.65
C ASP A 159 -21.91 -3.62 -3.51
N GLU A 160 -22.44 -3.05 -2.43
CA GLU A 160 -21.69 -2.72 -1.20
C GLU A 160 -21.14 -3.97 -0.49
N ALA A 161 -21.98 -5.00 -0.35
CA ALA A 161 -21.54 -6.28 0.20
C ALA A 161 -20.45 -6.93 -0.67
N ALA A 162 -20.66 -6.97 -1.99
CA ALA A 162 -19.68 -7.50 -2.94
C ALA A 162 -18.36 -6.72 -2.89
N PHE A 163 -18.41 -5.39 -2.79
CA PHE A 163 -17.21 -4.56 -2.63
C PHE A 163 -16.45 -4.90 -1.35
N THR A 164 -17.14 -5.08 -0.23
CA THR A 164 -16.51 -5.45 1.05
C THR A 164 -15.81 -6.80 0.95
N GLU A 165 -16.43 -7.80 0.31
CA GLU A 165 -15.81 -9.11 0.07
C GLU A 165 -14.56 -9.02 -0.79
N ILE A 166 -14.61 -8.27 -1.90
CA ILE A 166 -13.46 -8.07 -2.79
C ILE A 166 -12.34 -7.31 -2.07
N LEU A 167 -12.69 -6.30 -1.26
CA LEU A 167 -11.72 -5.54 -0.49
C LEU A 167 -11.00 -6.41 0.55
N GLU A 168 -11.72 -7.27 1.26
CA GLU A 168 -11.10 -8.22 2.20
C GLU A 168 -10.25 -9.27 1.48
N TYR A 169 -10.71 -9.76 0.32
CA TYR A 169 -9.88 -10.63 -0.54
C TYR A 169 -8.57 -9.94 -0.93
N VAL A 170 -8.64 -8.71 -1.45
CA VAL A 170 -7.46 -7.92 -1.83
C VAL A 170 -6.54 -7.74 -0.63
N ARG A 171 -7.07 -7.35 0.53
CA ARG A 171 -6.28 -7.16 1.76
C ARG A 171 -5.53 -8.42 2.18
N MET A 172 -6.20 -9.57 2.21
CA MET A 172 -5.60 -10.84 2.62
C MET A 172 -4.60 -11.36 1.59
N ALA A 173 -4.89 -11.20 0.30
CA ALA A 173 -3.97 -11.53 -0.78
C ALA A 173 -2.68 -10.70 -0.70
N ALA A 174 -2.76 -9.41 -0.37
CA ALA A 174 -1.58 -8.54 -0.22
C ALA A 174 -0.65 -9.04 0.90
N LEU A 175 -1.23 -9.40 2.05
CA LEU A 175 -0.49 -9.96 3.19
C LEU A 175 0.12 -11.33 2.84
N LEU A 176 -0.62 -12.18 2.14
CA LEU A 176 -0.11 -13.47 1.64
C LEU A 176 1.09 -13.26 0.72
N ILE A 177 0.96 -12.40 -0.30
CA ILE A 177 2.04 -12.12 -1.26
C ILE A 177 3.27 -11.57 -0.53
N TYR A 178 3.07 -10.65 0.41
CA TYR A 178 4.16 -10.08 1.20
C TYR A 178 4.94 -11.15 1.97
N GLU A 179 4.24 -12.12 2.56
CA GLU A 179 4.87 -13.22 3.30
C GLU A 179 5.55 -14.24 2.37
N GLU A 180 4.85 -14.69 1.33
CA GLU A 180 5.37 -15.67 0.36
C GLU A 180 6.59 -15.16 -0.41
N LEU A 181 6.70 -13.83 -0.62
CA LEU A 181 7.86 -13.21 -1.26
C LEU A 181 8.98 -12.82 -0.27
N ARG A 182 8.87 -13.16 1.03
CA ARG A 182 9.94 -12.97 2.00
C ARG A 182 11.29 -13.57 1.54
N PRO A 183 11.37 -14.81 1.02
CA PRO A 183 12.64 -15.38 0.54
C PRO A 183 13.29 -14.51 -0.54
N LEU A 184 12.50 -14.01 -1.50
CA LEU A 184 12.98 -13.12 -2.56
C LEU A 184 13.65 -11.86 -1.98
N ARG A 185 13.00 -11.22 -1.02
CA ARG A 185 13.50 -9.99 -0.38
C ARG A 185 14.77 -10.22 0.45
N GLU A 186 14.92 -11.39 1.03
CA GLU A 186 16.10 -11.76 1.81
C GLU A 186 17.23 -12.38 0.96
N GLY A 187 17.03 -12.48 -0.36
CA GLY A 187 18.00 -13.11 -1.27
C GLY A 187 18.13 -14.62 -1.07
N ARG A 188 17.10 -15.27 -0.53
CA ARG A 188 16.98 -16.71 -0.35
C ARG A 188 16.18 -17.32 -1.51
N ALA A 189 16.55 -18.52 -1.95
CA ALA A 189 15.73 -19.26 -2.91
C ALA A 189 14.37 -19.63 -2.26
N PRO A 190 13.25 -19.58 -3.00
CA PRO A 190 11.95 -19.97 -2.45
C PRO A 190 11.95 -21.46 -2.06
N GLU A 191 11.58 -21.77 -0.82
CA GLU A 191 11.35 -23.15 -0.37
C GLU A 191 10.10 -23.69 -1.06
N GLY A 192 10.25 -24.71 -1.91
CA GLY A 192 9.14 -25.30 -2.66
C GLY A 192 9.40 -25.59 -4.14
N ALA A 193 10.61 -25.31 -4.65
CA ALA A 193 11.06 -25.88 -5.92
C ALA A 193 11.30 -27.39 -5.77
N THR A 194 10.22 -28.18 -5.72
CA THR A 194 10.32 -29.63 -5.93
C THR A 194 10.86 -29.84 -7.34
N VAL A 195 12.13 -30.24 -7.41
CA VAL A 195 12.76 -30.75 -8.62
C VAL A 195 11.99 -31.99 -9.05
N HIS A 196 11.29 -31.91 -10.18
CA HIS A 196 10.78 -33.07 -10.88
C HIS A 196 11.92 -33.84 -11.55
#